data_AF-A0A931FZW6-F1
#
_entry.id   AF-A0A931FZW6-F1
#
_cell.length_a   1.000
_cell.length_b   1.000
_cell.length_c   1.000
_cell.angle_alpha   90.00
_cell.angle_beta   90.00
_cell.angle_gamma   90.00
#
_symmetry.space_group_name_H-M   'P 1'
#
loop_
_entity.id
_entity.type
_entity.pdbx_description
1 polymer ?
#
loop_
_entity_poly.entity_id
_entity_poly.type
_entity_poly.pdbx_seq_one_letter_code
_entity_poly.pdbx_strand_id
1 'polypeptide(L)'
;MTDMKRRDLLRYSAAGVVTTATVLVGAQGLAASGPASGRQNAAPEDPRDFDEVYKGKKIKGKHNAARDKDELRINNKKLALTVISTLFIPEDGSAPHVGLGYISAINHYDPVEIDNDKHKDGLKKLAKKVVDILGDLELSDEAAKDHKH
;
A
#
# COMPACT_ATOMS: atom_id res chain seq x y z
N MET A 1 -20.78 -20.60 -40.99
CA MET A 1 -20.73 -21.17 -39.63
C MET A 1 -19.31 -21.63 -39.37
N THR A 2 -18.53 -20.79 -38.70
CA THR A 2 -17.12 -21.02 -38.38
C THR A 2 -17.06 -21.31 -36.89
N ASP A 3 -16.97 -22.59 -36.52
CA ASP A 3 -16.84 -23.03 -35.14
C ASP A 3 -15.64 -23.99 -35.05
N MET A 4 -14.46 -23.42 -34.81
CA MET A 4 -13.25 -24.18 -34.52
C MET A 4 -12.99 -24.11 -33.02
N LYS A 5 -13.29 -25.23 -32.35
CA LYS A 5 -13.12 -25.46 -30.92
C LYS A 5 -11.65 -25.29 -30.51
N ARG A 6 -11.37 -24.23 -29.76
CA ARG A 6 -10.13 -24.05 -28.97
C ARG A 6 -10.17 -24.98 -27.77
N ARG A 7 -9.81 -26.25 -27.94
CA ARG A 7 -9.60 -27.18 -26.83
C ARG A 7 -8.76 -28.35 -27.27
N ASP A 8 -7.47 -28.09 -27.48
CA ASP A 8 -6.45 -29.12 -27.40
C ASP A 8 -5.07 -28.48 -27.23
N LEU A 9 -4.55 -28.52 -26.00
CA LEU A 9 -3.11 -28.57 -25.72
C LEU A 9 -2.92 -28.91 -24.23
N LEU A 10 -2.97 -30.21 -23.96
CA LEU A 10 -2.35 -30.83 -22.80
C LEU A 10 -0.81 -30.73 -22.89
N ARG A 11 -0.14 -30.59 -21.74
CA ARG A 11 1.16 -31.20 -21.33
C ARG A 11 1.57 -30.57 -19.98
N TYR A 12 1.22 -31.18 -18.84
CA TYR A 12 2.00 -32.19 -18.10
C TYR A 12 3.47 -31.82 -17.90
N SER A 13 3.88 -31.51 -16.66
CA SER A 13 4.97 -32.20 -15.92
C SER A 13 5.25 -31.55 -14.57
N ALA A 14 5.48 -32.42 -13.60
CA ALA A 14 5.71 -32.18 -12.19
C ALA A 14 7.19 -31.88 -11.85
N ALA A 15 7.41 -31.16 -10.75
CA ALA A 15 8.52 -31.30 -9.81
C ALA A 15 8.16 -30.41 -8.60
N GLY A 16 8.03 -30.83 -7.34
CA GLY A 16 8.64 -31.97 -6.67
C GLY A 16 9.97 -31.56 -6.03
N VAL A 17 9.93 -30.75 -4.96
CA VAL A 17 11.10 -30.53 -4.10
C VAL A 17 10.67 -30.58 -2.65
N VAL A 18 11.06 -31.68 -1.99
CA VAL A 18 10.98 -31.90 -0.54
C VAL A 18 12.40 -31.79 0.02
N THR A 19 12.54 -30.87 0.96
CA THR A 19 13.37 -30.82 2.17
C THR A 19 14.76 -31.46 2.18
N THR A 20 15.77 -30.66 2.56
CA THR A 20 16.90 -31.13 3.37
C THR A 20 17.02 -30.29 4.63
N ALA A 21 16.76 -30.92 5.78
CA ALA A 21 17.01 -30.38 7.10
C ALA A 21 18.51 -30.40 7.39
N THR A 22 19.09 -29.24 7.68
CA THR A 22 20.43 -29.15 8.28
C THR A 22 20.28 -29.12 9.80
N VAL A 23 20.49 -30.28 10.41
CA VAL A 23 20.72 -30.40 11.86
C VAL A 23 22.14 -29.91 12.13
N LEU A 24 22.28 -28.69 12.67
CA LEU A 24 23.51 -28.19 13.26
C LEU A 24 23.53 -28.60 14.74
N VAL A 25 24.17 -29.73 15.04
CA VAL A 25 24.62 -30.08 16.39
C VAL A 25 26.13 -30.03 16.36
N GLY A 26 26.71 -29.03 17.04
CA GLY A 26 28.16 -28.95 17.22
C GLY A 26 28.62 -27.66 17.89
N ALA A 27 29.19 -27.84 19.09
CA ALA A 27 30.05 -26.95 19.85
C ALA A 27 29.37 -25.91 20.77
N GLN A 28 29.33 -26.29 22.05
CA GLN A 28 29.36 -25.38 23.18
C GLN A 28 30.65 -24.54 23.11
N GLY A 29 30.50 -23.22 23.03
CA GLY A 29 31.57 -22.25 23.20
C GLY A 29 31.12 -21.21 24.21
N LEU A 30 31.61 -21.34 25.44
CA LEU A 30 31.38 -20.44 26.56
C LEU A 30 32.09 -19.09 26.30
N ALA A 31 31.48 -18.00 26.76
CA ALA A 31 32.01 -16.65 26.96
C ALA A 31 32.06 -15.68 25.75
N ALA A 32 31.14 -14.71 25.74
CA ALA A 32 31.47 -13.29 25.88
C ALA A 32 30.20 -12.45 26.06
N SER A 33 30.14 -11.75 27.19
CA SER A 33 29.19 -10.70 27.51
C SER A 33 29.32 -9.49 26.59
N GLY A 34 28.20 -9.03 26.02
CA GLY A 34 28.07 -7.74 25.36
C GLY A 34 26.59 -7.32 25.31
N PRO A 35 26.20 -6.15 25.86
CA PRO A 35 24.82 -5.69 25.85
C PRO A 35 24.57 -4.83 24.60
N ALA A 36 23.66 -5.26 23.72
CA ALA A 36 23.02 -4.44 22.69
C ALA A 36 21.99 -5.35 22.01
N SER A 37 20.77 -4.96 21.71
CA SER A 37 20.08 -3.69 21.75
C SER A 37 18.60 -4.05 21.66
N GLY A 38 17.73 -3.20 22.21
CA GLY A 38 16.30 -3.46 22.31
C GLY A 38 15.70 -3.97 21.00
N ARG A 39 15.09 -5.15 21.06
CA ARG A 39 14.05 -5.57 20.12
C ARG A 39 12.90 -4.58 20.33
N GLN A 40 12.97 -3.45 19.64
CA GLN A 40 11.77 -2.64 19.40
C GLN A 40 10.81 -3.59 18.69
N ASN A 41 9.75 -3.95 19.39
CA ASN A 41 8.62 -4.68 18.83
C ASN A 41 8.18 -3.89 17.60
N ALA A 42 8.56 -4.35 16.41
CA ALA A 42 7.98 -3.84 15.18
C ALA A 42 6.48 -4.08 15.30
N ALA A 43 5.69 -3.00 15.32
CA ALA A 43 4.25 -3.13 15.23
C ALA A 43 3.93 -4.00 14.02
N PRO A 44 2.89 -4.87 14.08
CA PRO A 44 2.46 -5.61 12.91
C PRO A 44 2.24 -4.62 11.76
N GLU A 45 2.95 -4.80 10.64
CA GLU A 45 2.74 -3.99 9.43
C GLU A 45 1.28 -4.18 8.99
N ASP A 46 0.57 -3.07 8.75
CA ASP A 46 -0.80 -3.14 8.27
C ASP A 46 -0.78 -3.75 6.86
N PRO A 47 -1.61 -4.77 6.54
CA PRO A 47 -1.62 -5.38 5.22
C PRO A 47 -1.97 -4.40 4.08
N ARG A 48 -2.48 -3.20 4.41
CA ARG A 48 -2.74 -2.10 3.47
C ARG A 48 -1.52 -1.20 3.24
N ASP A 49 -0.43 -1.38 3.99
CA ASP A 49 0.82 -0.68 3.78
C ASP A 49 1.45 -1.07 2.43
N PHE A 50 2.12 -0.12 1.79
CA PHE A 50 2.77 -0.37 0.50
C PHE A 50 4.02 0.47 0.31
N ASP A 51 4.97 -0.08 -0.46
CA ASP A 51 6.19 0.59 -0.93
C ASP A 51 6.49 0.05 -2.34
N GLU A 52 6.10 0.80 -3.37
CA GLU A 52 6.22 0.38 -4.78
C GLU A 52 6.64 1.53 -5.70
N VAL A 53 7.00 1.23 -6.94
CA VAL A 53 7.28 2.23 -7.97
C VAL A 53 6.12 2.29 -8.95
N TYR A 54 5.58 3.48 -9.16
CA TYR A 54 4.50 3.73 -10.13
C TYR A 54 4.91 4.89 -11.05
N LYS A 55 4.91 4.63 -12.36
CA LYS A 55 5.34 5.58 -13.42
C LYS A 55 6.68 6.27 -13.11
N GLY A 56 7.65 5.50 -12.62
CA GLY A 56 8.99 6.00 -12.30
C GLY A 56 9.11 6.77 -10.98
N LYS A 57 8.01 6.99 -10.24
CA LYS A 57 8.02 7.60 -8.91
C LYS A 57 7.83 6.55 -7.82
N LYS A 58 8.60 6.65 -6.73
CA LYS A 58 8.47 5.78 -5.56
C LYS A 58 7.28 6.23 -4.71
N ILE A 59 6.28 5.38 -4.53
CA ILE A 59 5.10 5.65 -3.70
C ILE A 59 5.13 4.77 -2.45
N LYS A 60 4.83 5.37 -1.30
CA LYS A 60 4.82 4.66 -0.02
C LYS A 60 3.64 5.11 0.84
N GLY A 61 2.80 4.17 1.24
CA GLY A 61 1.68 4.40 2.16
C GLY A 61 1.87 3.62 3.45
N LYS A 62 1.52 4.24 4.58
CA LYS A 62 1.48 3.61 5.89
C LYS A 62 0.18 3.94 6.62
N HIS A 63 -0.51 2.93 7.10
CA HIS A 63 -1.67 3.05 7.95
C HIS A 63 -1.24 2.99 9.42
N ASN A 64 -1.44 4.08 10.16
CA ASN A 64 -1.14 4.10 11.59
C ASN A 64 -2.44 4.03 12.39
N ALA A 65 -2.92 2.80 12.63
CA ALA A 65 -4.07 2.56 13.52
C ALA A 65 -3.86 3.12 14.94
N ALA A 66 -2.61 3.25 15.39
CA ALA A 66 -2.30 3.77 16.73
C ALA A 66 -2.38 5.31 16.84
N ARG A 67 -2.41 6.04 15.71
CA ARG A 67 -2.38 7.52 15.70
C ARG A 67 -3.49 8.14 14.85
N ASP A 68 -4.40 7.33 14.31
CA ASP A 68 -5.46 7.74 13.37
C ASP A 68 -4.95 8.66 12.24
N LYS A 69 -3.69 8.43 11.81
CA LYS A 69 -3.01 9.28 10.84
C LYS A 69 -2.27 8.42 9.83
N ASP A 70 -2.93 8.20 8.71
CA ASP A 70 -2.32 7.59 7.54
C ASP A 70 -1.27 8.52 6.95
N GLU A 71 -0.17 7.93 6.46
CA GLU A 71 0.95 8.66 5.88
C GLU A 71 1.14 8.24 4.43
N LEU A 72 1.19 9.22 3.53
CA LEU A 72 1.51 9.03 2.12
C LEU A 72 2.78 9.79 1.75
N ARG A 73 3.69 9.10 1.05
CA ARG A 73 4.91 9.67 0.49
C ARG A 73 5.07 9.36 -0.99
N ILE A 74 5.56 10.34 -1.74
CA ILE A 74 5.97 10.21 -3.15
C ILE A 74 7.41 10.71 -3.26
N ASN A 75 8.32 9.90 -3.80
CA ASN A 75 9.76 10.17 -3.86
C ASN A 75 10.35 10.65 -2.52
N ASN A 76 9.94 9.98 -1.43
CA ASN A 76 10.31 10.28 -0.05
C ASN A 76 9.80 11.63 0.49
N LYS A 77 8.99 12.38 -0.26
CA LYS A 77 8.32 13.59 0.19
C LYS A 77 6.92 13.28 0.70
N LYS A 78 6.56 13.87 1.84
CA LYS A 78 5.28 13.65 2.51
C LYS A 78 4.17 14.45 1.82
N LEU A 79 3.01 13.83 1.66
CA LEU A 79 1.78 14.48 1.26
C LEU A 79 0.83 14.53 2.46
N ALA A 80 0.30 15.71 2.78
CA ALA A 80 -0.73 15.86 3.78
C ALA A 80 -2.06 15.30 3.28
N LEU A 81 -2.73 14.53 4.15
CA LEU A 81 -4.02 13.92 3.90
C LEU A 81 -5.05 14.56 4.83
N THR A 82 -6.22 14.87 4.27
CA THR A 82 -7.38 15.27 5.05
C THR A 82 -8.46 14.23 4.85
N VAL A 83 -9.10 13.81 5.94
CA VAL A 83 -10.24 12.90 5.91
C VAL A 83 -11.51 13.74 5.92
N ILE A 84 -12.39 13.51 4.96
CA ILE A 84 -13.68 14.19 4.85
C ILE A 84 -14.82 13.18 4.76
N SER A 85 -16.01 13.58 5.19
CA SER A 85 -17.26 12.84 4.92
C SER A 85 -17.87 13.37 3.63
N THR A 86 -18.16 12.49 2.67
CA THR A 86 -18.72 12.88 1.37
C THR A 86 -19.64 11.81 0.80
N LEU A 87 -20.42 12.18 -0.22
CA LEU A 87 -21.24 11.27 -1.01
C LEU A 87 -20.38 10.61 -2.09
N PHE A 88 -20.34 9.28 -2.09
CA PHE A 88 -19.73 8.47 -3.14
C PHE A 88 -20.80 7.92 -4.08
N ILE A 89 -20.48 7.93 -5.37
CA ILE A 89 -21.31 7.34 -6.44
C ILE A 89 -20.46 6.25 -7.08
N PRO A 90 -20.66 4.97 -6.72
CA PRO A 90 -19.85 3.87 -7.22
C PRO A 90 -20.01 3.64 -8.73
N GLU A 91 -18.91 3.34 -9.42
CA GLU A 91 -18.90 3.04 -10.86
C GLU A 91 -19.53 1.68 -11.19
N ASP A 92 -19.63 0.78 -10.21
CA ASP A 92 -20.22 -0.56 -10.38
C ASP A 92 -21.75 -0.55 -10.42
N GLY A 93 -22.37 0.63 -10.33
CA GLY A 93 -23.82 0.82 -10.35
C GLY A 93 -24.52 0.51 -9.02
N SER A 94 -23.76 0.26 -7.95
CA SER A 94 -24.34 0.18 -6.61
C SER A 94 -24.88 1.53 -6.13
N ALA A 95 -25.75 1.49 -5.10
CA ALA A 95 -26.43 2.69 -4.62
C ALA A 95 -25.42 3.70 -4.06
N PRO A 96 -25.61 5.01 -4.31
CA PRO A 96 -24.81 6.05 -3.68
C PRO A 96 -24.83 5.94 -2.15
N HIS A 97 -23.69 6.21 -1.52
CA HIS A 97 -23.55 6.12 -0.07
C HIS A 97 -22.68 7.24 0.48
N VAL A 98 -22.88 7.58 1.76
CA VAL A 98 -22.01 8.51 2.46
C VAL A 98 -20.88 7.72 3.11
N GLY A 99 -19.65 8.15 2.89
CA GLY A 99 -18.46 7.50 3.40
C GLY A 99 -17.37 8.50 3.77
N LEU A 100 -16.27 8.00 4.33
CA LEU A 100 -15.07 8.79 4.56
C LEU A 100 -14.15 8.69 3.33
N GLY A 101 -13.55 9.81 2.95
CA GLY A 101 -12.61 9.91 1.83
C GLY A 101 -11.33 10.64 2.20
N TYR A 102 -10.23 10.25 1.57
CA TYR A 102 -8.99 11.00 1.55
C TYR A 102 -9.02 12.08 0.47
N ILE A 103 -8.58 13.27 0.85
CA ILE A 103 -8.18 14.35 -0.06
C ILE A 103 -6.77 14.82 0.28
N SER A 104 -6.18 15.57 -0.64
CA SER A 104 -4.90 16.26 -0.44
C SER A 104 -4.92 17.64 -1.08
N ALA A 105 -3.85 18.41 -0.92
CA ALA A 105 -3.69 19.69 -1.62
C ALA A 105 -3.63 19.54 -3.15
N ILE A 106 -3.24 18.36 -3.65
CA ILE A 106 -3.11 18.08 -5.10
C ILE A 106 -4.39 17.47 -5.66
N ASN A 107 -5.03 16.59 -4.88
CA ASN A 107 -6.30 15.97 -5.22
C ASN A 107 -7.35 16.38 -4.18
N HIS A 108 -7.89 17.58 -4.34
CA HIS A 108 -8.74 18.21 -3.34
C HIS A 108 -10.24 17.96 -3.58
N TYR A 109 -10.68 17.98 -4.83
CA TYR A 109 -12.10 17.95 -5.22
C TYR A 109 -12.59 16.59 -5.72
N ASP A 110 -11.75 15.57 -5.63
CA ASP A 110 -12.07 14.24 -6.14
C ASP A 110 -11.66 13.17 -5.12
N PRO A 111 -12.41 13.08 -4.00
CA PRO A 111 -12.04 12.28 -2.84
C PRO A 111 -11.92 10.80 -3.18
N VAL A 112 -10.96 10.13 -2.56
CA VAL A 112 -10.78 8.68 -2.70
C VAL A 112 -11.28 8.03 -1.42
N GLU A 113 -12.26 7.13 -1.54
CA GLU A 113 -12.85 6.45 -0.39
C GLU A 113 -11.78 5.74 0.47
N ILE A 114 -11.89 5.87 1.79
CA ILE A 114 -10.98 5.27 2.77
C ILE A 114 -11.18 3.77 2.82
N ASP A 115 -10.09 3.08 3.13
CA ASP A 115 -9.93 1.63 3.18
C ASP A 115 -10.73 0.94 4.29
N ASN A 116 -12.06 1.05 4.27
CA ASN A 116 -12.97 0.27 5.09
C ASN A 116 -13.44 -0.97 4.31
N ASP A 117 -13.28 -2.14 4.94
CA ASP A 117 -13.77 -3.44 4.47
C ASP A 117 -13.35 -3.87 3.05
N LYS A 118 -14.13 -3.50 2.02
CA LYS A 118 -14.01 -3.99 0.63
C LYS A 118 -13.00 -3.21 -0.21
N HIS A 119 -12.66 -1.98 0.17
CA HIS A 119 -11.83 -1.07 -0.64
C HIS A 119 -10.45 -0.86 -0.02
N LYS A 120 -9.69 -1.94 0.18
CA LYS A 120 -8.39 -1.94 0.88
C LYS A 120 -7.22 -1.26 0.15
N ASP A 121 -7.52 -0.37 -0.78
CA ASP A 121 -6.53 0.24 -1.68
C ASP A 121 -6.77 1.74 -1.94
N GLY A 122 -7.64 2.41 -1.18
CA GLY A 122 -7.91 3.84 -1.29
C GLY A 122 -6.67 4.72 -1.11
N LEU A 123 -5.84 4.44 -0.10
CA LEU A 123 -4.57 5.18 0.07
C LEU A 123 -3.63 4.99 -1.14
N LYS A 124 -3.58 3.77 -1.69
CA LYS A 124 -2.79 3.47 -2.90
C LYS A 124 -3.38 4.12 -4.15
N LYS A 125 -4.70 4.13 -4.29
CA LYS A 125 -5.43 4.81 -5.38
C LYS A 125 -5.16 6.31 -5.37
N LEU A 126 -5.23 6.95 -4.20
CA LEU A 126 -4.86 8.35 -4.05
C LEU A 126 -3.41 8.59 -4.47
N ALA A 127 -2.48 7.75 -4.04
CA ALA A 127 -1.07 7.87 -4.43
C ALA A 127 -0.88 7.87 -5.94
N LYS A 128 -1.50 6.91 -6.63
CA LYS A 128 -1.44 6.81 -8.10
C LYS A 128 -2.05 8.01 -8.78
N LYS A 129 -3.20 8.47 -8.31
CA LYS A 129 -3.88 9.67 -8.82
C LYS A 129 -3.04 10.93 -8.68
N VAL A 130 -2.37 11.11 -7.54
CA VAL A 130 -1.45 12.24 -7.33
C VAL A 130 -0.25 12.15 -8.25
N VAL A 131 0.33 10.96 -8.46
CA VAL A 131 1.41 10.77 -9.45
C VAL A 131 0.92 11.11 -10.85
N ASP A 132 -0.31 10.72 -11.20
CA ASP A 132 -0.91 11.03 -12.51
C ASP A 132 -1.12 12.53 -12.71
N ILE A 133 -1.53 13.28 -11.67
CA ILE A 133 -1.67 14.75 -11.71
C ILE A 133 -0.30 15.43 -11.80
N LEU A 134 0.70 14.95 -11.06
CA LEU A 134 2.06 15.52 -11.06
C LEU A 134 2.77 15.34 -12.42
N GLY A 135 2.57 14.22 -13.09
CA GLY A 135 3.33 13.88 -14.29
C GLY A 135 4.83 13.87 -14.00
N ASP A 136 5.59 14.73 -14.67
CA ASP A 136 7.03 14.86 -14.48
C ASP A 136 7.42 15.72 -13.27
N LEU A 137 6.46 16.42 -12.65
CA LEU A 137 6.71 17.30 -11.50
C LEU A 137 6.95 16.49 -10.21
N GLU A 138 7.59 17.14 -9.24
CA GLU A 138 7.84 16.60 -7.91
C GLU A 138 7.00 17.31 -6.86
N LEU A 139 6.71 16.62 -5.75
CA LEU A 139 6.13 17.26 -4.59
C LEU A 139 7.07 18.35 -4.06
N SER A 140 6.50 19.47 -3.62
CA SER A 140 7.23 20.45 -2.82
C SER A 140 7.10 20.10 -1.34
N ASP A 141 7.88 20.75 -0.48
CA ASP A 141 7.81 20.51 0.97
C ASP A 141 6.54 21.11 1.58
N GLU A 142 5.92 22.07 0.89
CA GLU A 142 4.61 22.63 1.23
C GLU A 142 3.49 21.59 1.11
N ALA A 143 3.64 20.56 0.27
CA ALA A 143 2.67 19.48 0.15
C ALA A 143 2.50 18.67 1.46
N ALA A 144 3.46 18.78 2.39
CA ALA A 144 3.39 18.14 3.70
C ALA A 144 2.62 18.96 4.74
N LYS A 145 2.23 20.20 4.43
CA LYS A 145 1.48 21.06 5.36
C LYS A 145 0.03 20.62 5.43
N ASP A 146 -0.47 20.43 6.67
CA ASP A 146 -1.86 20.06 6.90
C ASP A 146 -2.80 21.07 6.24
N HIS A 147 -3.79 20.56 5.52
CA HIS A 147 -4.84 21.33 4.87
C HIS A 147 -6.15 21.14 5.63
N LYS A 148 -6.88 22.23 5.89
CA LYS A 148 -8.20 22.19 6.55
C LYS A 148 -9.31 22.28 5.51
N HIS A 149 -10.31 21.43 5.65
CA HIS A 149 -11.51 21.40 4.82
C HIS A 149 -12.73 21.66 5.70
#